data_AF-A0A345XKU2-F1
#
_entry.id   AF-A0A345XKU2-F1
#
_cell.length_a   1.000
_cell.length_b   1.000
_cell.length_c   1.000
_cell.angle_alpha   90.00
_cell.angle_beta   90.00
_cell.angle_gamma   90.00
#
_symmetry.space_group_name_H-M   'P 1'
#
loop_
_entity.id
_entity.type
_entity.pdbx_description
1 polymer ?
#
loop_
_entity_poly.entity_id
_entity_poly.type
_entity_poly.pdbx_seq_one_letter_code
_entity_poly.pdbx_strand_id
1 'polypeptide(L)'
;MTHRAQQLPQFAFAVFTALSGLLILLRKDHPYPVFQLTGVAGSALGVLVVTYCAWALGRPRTAERTRRTLILFHLAFIPAQFLFSFGGGPQLLAGMAFSAVLVTRLRPRFPQLSRRARRAWLTLHVGVSVGWLGLSTAMATLAATGALSDGHAVRHGAYEIMHIFDLTVVIPSMALAVISGLVVSLGTQWGLVKHWWVLLKFVISLTIPVIATVQSSWIEQLIERTRDPAAEPGGVGLTLVLCMCCYAALLWTAVILSVLKPLGRTRWGRRELAARRRAGARAGGDGGGGGGGGGVGDGEPAAAPVRVR
;
A
#
# COMPACT_ATOMS: atom_id res chain seq x y z
N MET A 1 16.02 12.86 19.83
CA MET A 1 14.77 13.49 19.38
C MET A 1 13.83 13.56 20.57
N THR A 2 13.49 14.74 21.04
CA THR A 2 12.65 14.96 22.23
C THR A 2 11.20 14.55 21.96
N HIS A 3 10.49 14.01 22.96
CA HIS A 3 9.10 13.56 22.83
C HIS A 3 8.17 14.62 22.21
N ARG A 4 8.40 15.92 22.50
CA ARG A 4 7.67 17.05 21.91
C ARG A 4 7.83 17.18 20.38
N ALA A 5 8.99 16.84 19.83
CA ALA A 5 9.25 16.91 18.39
C ALA A 5 8.46 15.86 17.58
N GLN A 6 7.97 14.79 18.23
CA GLN A 6 7.12 13.78 17.59
C GLN A 6 5.62 14.02 17.81
N GLN A 7 5.23 14.85 18.77
CA GLN A 7 3.83 15.16 19.07
C GLN A 7 3.23 16.19 18.09
N LEU A 8 3.98 17.27 17.81
CA LEU A 8 3.54 18.35 16.91
C LEU A 8 3.02 17.86 15.53
N PRO A 9 3.73 16.97 14.80
CA PRO A 9 3.23 16.51 13.50
C PRO A 9 2.01 15.58 13.60
N GLN A 10 1.79 14.91 14.74
CA GLN A 10 0.60 14.08 14.95
C GLN A 10 -0.64 14.94 15.18
N PHE A 11 -0.52 16.01 15.97
CA PHE A 11 -1.61 16.97 16.15
C PHE A 11 -1.94 17.70 14.84
N ALA A 12 -0.93 18.08 14.05
CA ALA A 12 -1.16 18.66 12.72
C ALA A 12 -1.94 17.71 11.79
N PHE A 13 -1.63 16.40 11.83
CA PHE A 13 -2.39 15.41 11.06
C PHE A 13 -3.81 15.21 11.59
N ALA A 14 -4.01 15.21 12.90
CA ALA A 14 -5.34 15.13 13.48
C ALA A 14 -6.21 16.32 13.05
N VAL A 15 -5.65 17.55 13.06
CA VAL A 15 -6.32 18.75 12.55
C VAL A 15 -6.65 18.61 11.06
N PHE A 16 -5.69 18.17 10.23
CA PHE A 16 -5.93 17.90 8.82
C PHE A 16 -7.04 16.87 8.58
N THR A 17 -7.08 15.80 9.39
CA THR A 17 -8.08 14.73 9.30
C THR A 17 -9.46 15.22 9.73
N ALA A 18 -9.53 16.05 10.77
CA ALA A 18 -10.77 16.70 11.22
C ALA A 18 -11.31 17.65 10.16
N LEU A 19 -10.46 18.50 9.57
CA LEU A 19 -10.83 19.40 8.49
C LEU A 19 -11.28 18.65 7.24
N SER A 20 -10.60 17.55 6.89
CA SER A 20 -11.00 16.69 5.77
C SER A 20 -12.35 16.01 6.02
N GLY A 21 -12.57 15.48 7.22
CA GLY A 21 -13.85 14.92 7.63
C GLY A 21 -14.99 15.93 7.61
N LEU A 22 -14.72 17.17 8.06
CA LEU A 22 -15.68 18.27 8.00
C LEU A 22 -16.01 18.67 6.55
N LEU A 23 -15.02 18.73 5.67
CA LEU A 23 -15.23 18.98 4.24
C LEU A 23 -16.04 17.86 3.54
N ILE A 24 -15.89 16.62 3.98
CA ILE A 24 -16.72 15.49 3.50
C ILE A 24 -18.16 15.64 4.01
N LEU A 25 -18.34 16.01 5.28
CA LEU A 25 -19.65 16.21 5.89
C LEU A 25 -20.42 17.38 5.24
N LEU A 26 -19.72 18.48 4.92
CA LEU A 26 -20.31 19.67 4.33
C LEU A 26 -20.61 19.52 2.82
N ARG A 27 -20.16 18.43 2.19
CA ARG A 27 -20.42 18.17 0.77
C ARG A 27 -21.86 17.69 0.59
N LYS A 28 -22.73 18.60 0.13
CA LYS A 28 -24.16 18.32 -0.09
C LYS A 28 -24.43 17.33 -1.21
N ASP A 29 -23.58 17.28 -2.23
CA ASP A 29 -23.81 16.47 -3.44
C ASP A 29 -22.90 15.24 -3.47
N HIS A 30 -22.89 14.41 -2.42
CA HIS A 30 -22.13 13.17 -2.45
C HIS A 30 -22.96 12.09 -3.18
N PRO A 31 -22.55 11.63 -4.39
CA PRO A 31 -23.34 10.66 -5.17
C PRO A 31 -23.53 9.33 -4.43
N TYR A 32 -22.72 9.05 -3.41
CA TYR A 32 -22.78 7.84 -2.60
C TYR A 32 -22.79 8.14 -1.09
N PRO A 33 -23.97 8.13 -0.42
CA PRO A 33 -24.09 8.49 1.00
C PRO A 33 -23.38 7.51 1.95
N VAL A 34 -23.23 6.24 1.55
CA VAL A 34 -22.53 5.22 2.34
C VAL A 34 -21.03 5.52 2.45
N PHE A 35 -20.39 5.95 1.36
CA PHE A 35 -18.98 6.34 1.37
C PHE A 35 -18.76 7.66 2.13
N GLN A 36 -19.74 8.57 2.07
CA GLN A 36 -19.72 9.79 2.87
C GLN A 36 -19.79 9.48 4.38
N LEU A 37 -20.74 8.64 4.80
CA LEU A 37 -20.89 8.24 6.21
C LEU A 37 -19.65 7.51 6.72
N THR A 38 -19.15 6.52 5.96
CA THR A 38 -17.93 5.80 6.33
C THR A 38 -16.71 6.70 6.32
N GLY A 39 -16.64 7.69 5.43
CA GLY A 39 -15.56 8.68 5.40
C GLY A 39 -15.57 9.64 6.58
N VAL A 40 -16.75 10.11 7.01
CA VAL A 40 -16.91 10.93 8.22
C VAL A 40 -16.58 10.12 9.47
N ALA A 41 -17.14 8.90 9.59
CA ALA A 41 -16.88 8.01 10.72
C ALA A 41 -15.39 7.61 10.81
N GLY A 42 -14.77 7.31 9.67
CA GLY A 42 -13.35 6.98 9.56
C GLY A 42 -12.45 8.16 9.92
N SER A 43 -12.81 9.38 9.50
CA SER A 43 -12.10 10.61 9.86
C SER A 43 -12.22 10.90 11.35
N ALA A 44 -13.42 10.77 11.94
CA ALA A 44 -13.65 10.94 13.37
C ALA A 44 -12.85 9.92 14.20
N LEU A 45 -12.87 8.65 13.81
CA LEU A 45 -12.05 7.61 14.43
C LEU A 45 -10.56 7.93 14.31
N GLY A 46 -10.10 8.41 13.16
CA GLY A 46 -8.72 8.80 12.95
C GLY A 46 -8.28 9.96 13.84
N VAL A 47 -9.12 10.98 14.02
CA VAL A 47 -8.88 12.08 14.95
C VAL A 47 -8.74 11.53 16.37
N LEU A 48 -9.66 10.68 16.84
CA LEU A 48 -9.64 10.09 18.18
C LEU A 48 -8.39 9.26 18.42
N VAL A 49 -8.03 8.38 17.49
CA VAL A 49 -6.85 7.50 17.62
C VAL A 49 -5.55 8.30 17.59
N VAL A 50 -5.41 9.27 16.68
CA VAL A 50 -4.18 10.07 16.54
C VAL A 50 -3.99 11.01 17.72
N THR A 51 -5.04 11.68 18.20
CA THR A 51 -4.98 12.54 19.38
C THR A 51 -4.68 11.75 20.65
N TYR A 52 -5.35 10.61 20.86
CA TYR A 52 -5.07 9.70 21.98
C TYR A 52 -3.61 9.21 21.97
N CYS A 53 -3.11 8.79 20.80
CA CYS A 53 -1.75 8.31 20.67
C CYS A 53 -0.70 9.44 20.81
N ALA A 54 -0.98 10.67 20.33
CA ALA A 54 -0.11 11.83 20.52
C ALA A 54 0.01 12.23 22.00
N TRP A 55 -1.10 12.14 22.74
CA TRP A 55 -1.12 12.31 24.19
C TRP A 55 -0.36 11.19 24.91
N ALA A 56 -0.59 9.93 24.54
CA ALA A 56 0.05 8.77 25.14
C ALA A 56 1.56 8.67 24.82
N LEU A 57 2.05 9.26 23.73
CA LEU A 57 3.48 9.39 23.38
C LEU A 57 4.28 10.22 24.40
N GLY A 58 3.60 11.01 25.24
CA GLY A 58 4.22 11.74 26.35
C GLY A 58 4.55 10.88 27.57
N ARG A 59 4.10 9.62 27.62
CA ARG A 59 4.35 8.71 28.76
C ARG A 59 5.45 7.69 28.42
N PRO A 60 6.56 7.62 29.20
CA PRO A 60 7.70 6.75 28.88
C PRO A 60 7.38 5.25 28.96
N ARG A 61 6.40 4.85 29.77
CA ARG A 61 6.00 3.43 29.95
C ARG A 61 5.23 2.82 28.77
N THR A 62 4.58 3.65 27.94
CA THR A 62 3.74 3.18 26.81
C THR A 62 4.28 3.56 25.44
N ALA A 63 5.33 4.38 25.36
CA ALA A 63 5.86 4.95 24.13
C ALA A 63 6.14 3.92 23.02
N GLU A 64 6.70 2.75 23.34
CA GLU A 64 6.98 1.68 22.36
C GLU A 64 5.69 1.09 21.78
N ARG A 65 4.70 0.78 22.63
CA ARG A 65 3.39 0.24 22.23
C ARG A 65 2.59 1.28 21.44
N THR A 66 2.53 2.51 21.93
CA THR A 66 1.85 3.64 21.28
C THR A 66 2.44 3.91 19.89
N ARG A 67 3.76 3.93 19.77
CA ARG A 67 4.43 4.12 18.48
C ARG A 67 4.10 3.01 17.49
N ARG A 68 4.02 1.75 17.95
CA ARG A 68 3.64 0.61 17.11
C ARG A 68 2.19 0.68 16.65
N THR A 69 1.24 1.00 17.54
CA THR A 69 -0.17 1.19 17.20
C THR A 69 -0.36 2.31 16.20
N LEU A 70 0.35 3.43 16.41
CA LEU A 70 0.25 4.61 15.56
C LEU A 70 0.82 4.34 14.16
N ILE A 71 1.92 3.60 14.04
CA ILE A 71 2.41 3.12 12.74
C ILE A 71 1.36 2.24 12.08
N LEU A 72 0.85 1.19 12.75
CA LEU A 72 -0.14 0.27 12.17
C LEU A 72 -1.41 1.02 11.73
N PHE A 73 -1.85 1.99 12.53
CA PHE A 73 -2.98 2.85 12.23
C PHE A 73 -2.74 3.65 10.95
N HIS A 74 -1.70 4.48 10.87
CA HIS A 74 -1.44 5.30 9.67
C HIS A 74 -1.29 4.45 8.41
N LEU A 75 -0.70 3.29 8.57
CA LEU A 75 -0.41 2.35 7.51
C LEU A 75 -1.70 1.69 6.97
N ALA A 76 -2.65 1.34 7.84
CA ALA A 76 -3.99 0.90 7.45
C ALA A 76 -4.90 2.07 7.01
N PHE A 77 -4.63 3.27 7.53
CA PHE A 77 -5.39 4.48 7.22
C PHE A 77 -5.09 5.02 5.82
N ILE A 78 -3.88 4.86 5.29
CA ILE A 78 -3.52 5.24 3.91
C ILE A 78 -4.49 4.62 2.87
N PRO A 79 -4.72 3.30 2.82
CA PRO A 79 -5.72 2.73 1.91
C PRO A 79 -7.16 3.03 2.34
N ALA A 80 -7.44 3.21 3.63
CA ALA A 80 -8.78 3.59 4.08
C ALA A 80 -9.16 5.02 3.66
N GLN A 81 -8.19 5.94 3.58
CA GLN A 81 -8.40 7.31 3.09
C GLN A 81 -8.90 7.31 1.64
N PHE A 82 -8.48 6.34 0.83
CA PHE A 82 -9.03 6.15 -0.51
C PHE A 82 -10.52 5.78 -0.46
N LEU A 83 -10.89 4.82 0.39
CA LEU A 83 -12.28 4.42 0.59
C LEU A 83 -13.15 5.59 1.06
N PHE A 84 -12.61 6.43 1.94
CA PHE A 84 -13.29 7.57 2.56
C PHE A 84 -13.42 8.82 1.68
N SER A 85 -12.60 8.94 0.64
CA SER A 85 -12.58 10.09 -0.27
C SER A 85 -12.80 9.68 -1.73
N PHE A 86 -13.48 8.55 -1.94
CA PHE A 86 -14.00 8.15 -3.24
C PHE A 86 -14.93 9.26 -3.77
N GLY A 87 -14.60 9.83 -4.95
CA GLY A 87 -15.22 11.05 -5.47
C GLY A 87 -14.36 12.33 -5.42
N GLY A 88 -13.11 12.23 -4.94
CA GLY A 88 -11.97 13.05 -5.38
C GLY A 88 -11.99 14.56 -5.06
N GLY A 89 -11.16 14.96 -4.09
CA GLY A 89 -10.60 16.31 -4.01
C GLY A 89 -9.08 16.23 -3.69
N PRO A 90 -8.32 17.33 -3.79
CA PRO A 90 -6.87 17.35 -3.55
C PRO A 90 -6.46 16.87 -2.15
N GLN A 91 -7.41 16.77 -1.21
CA GLN A 91 -7.22 16.30 0.16
C GLN A 91 -6.81 14.83 0.22
N LEU A 92 -7.24 13.99 -0.74
CA LEU A 92 -6.90 12.56 -0.76
C LEU A 92 -5.38 12.34 -0.93
N LEU A 93 -4.79 13.02 -1.91
CA LEU A 93 -3.35 12.95 -2.20
C LEU A 93 -2.53 13.58 -1.05
N ALA A 94 -3.00 14.70 -0.51
CA ALA A 94 -2.39 15.34 0.64
C ALA A 94 -2.40 14.42 1.89
N GLY A 95 -3.52 13.74 2.15
CA GLY A 95 -3.67 12.80 3.27
C GLY A 95 -2.73 11.60 3.17
N MET A 96 -2.67 10.96 2.00
CA MET A 96 -1.74 9.86 1.75
C MET A 96 -0.27 10.31 1.90
N ALA A 97 0.09 11.47 1.35
CA ALA A 97 1.43 12.02 1.47
C ALA A 97 1.79 12.32 2.94
N PHE A 98 0.89 12.93 3.70
CA PHE A 98 1.11 13.28 5.11
C PHE A 98 1.25 12.02 5.98
N SER A 99 0.39 11.01 5.81
CA SER A 99 0.49 9.72 6.49
C SER A 99 1.76 8.95 6.12
N ALA A 100 2.18 8.96 4.85
CA ALA A 100 3.44 8.34 4.42
C ALA A 100 4.67 9.03 5.06
N VAL A 101 4.68 10.36 5.13
CA VAL A 101 5.73 11.13 5.81
C VAL A 101 5.76 10.82 7.31
N LEU A 102 4.60 10.68 7.96
CA LEU A 102 4.52 10.31 9.37
C LEU A 102 5.05 8.90 9.64
N VAL A 103 4.63 7.91 8.85
CA VAL A 103 5.12 6.53 8.96
C VAL A 103 6.64 6.46 8.79
N THR A 104 7.20 7.16 7.79
CA THR A 104 8.65 7.18 7.55
C THR A 104 9.42 7.84 8.68
N ARG A 105 8.92 8.97 9.22
CA ARG A 105 9.50 9.65 10.39
C ARG A 105 9.46 8.79 11.66
N LEU A 106 8.43 7.97 11.81
CA LEU A 106 8.27 7.06 12.96
C LEU A 106 9.21 5.85 12.90
N ARG A 107 10.06 5.68 11.88
CA ARG A 107 11.09 4.62 11.77
C ARG A 107 10.61 3.25 12.28
N PRO A 108 9.64 2.61 11.60
CA PRO A 108 9.03 1.39 12.07
C PRO A 108 10.04 0.26 12.32
N ARG A 109 10.01 -0.31 13.53
CA ARG A 109 10.69 -1.56 13.88
C ARG A 109 9.60 -2.60 14.15
N PHE A 110 9.27 -3.40 13.14
CA PHE A 110 8.29 -4.48 13.31
C PHE A 110 8.99 -5.75 13.80
N PRO A 111 8.46 -6.42 14.84
CA PRO A 111 8.85 -7.77 15.17
C PRO A 111 8.49 -8.71 14.01
N GLN A 112 9.32 -9.71 13.75
CA GLN A 112 9.03 -10.70 12.71
C GLN A 112 7.76 -11.47 13.08
N LEU A 113 6.83 -11.63 12.14
CA LEU A 113 5.64 -12.44 12.35
C LEU A 113 6.03 -13.91 12.62
N SER A 114 5.31 -14.56 13.53
CA SER A 114 5.42 -16.00 13.77
C SER A 114 5.20 -16.76 12.45
N ARG A 115 5.79 -17.96 12.32
CA ARG A 115 5.71 -18.73 11.07
C ARG A 115 4.26 -18.97 10.61
N ARG A 116 3.34 -19.22 11.55
CA ARG A 116 1.90 -19.46 11.28
C ARG A 116 1.20 -18.18 10.80
N ALA A 117 1.35 -17.08 11.54
CA ALA A 117 0.76 -15.79 11.16
C ALA A 117 1.26 -15.31 9.79
N ARG A 118 2.57 -15.48 9.52
CA ARG A 118 3.15 -15.13 8.23
C ARG A 118 2.52 -15.92 7.07
N ARG A 119 2.30 -17.23 7.24
CA ARG A 119 1.66 -18.06 6.21
C ARG A 119 0.22 -17.62 5.97
N ALA A 120 -0.56 -17.42 7.02
CA ALA A 120 -1.96 -16.99 6.89
C ALA A 120 -2.08 -15.65 6.16
N TRP A 121 -1.31 -14.63 6.57
CA TRP A 121 -1.29 -13.33 5.91
C TRP A 121 -0.80 -13.38 4.47
N LEU A 122 0.19 -14.23 4.19
CA LEU A 122 0.68 -14.42 2.82
C LEU A 122 -0.38 -15.08 1.93
N THR A 123 -1.05 -16.12 2.42
CA THR A 123 -2.13 -16.79 1.68
C THR A 123 -3.29 -15.82 1.42
N LEU A 124 -3.71 -15.06 2.44
CA LEU A 124 -4.75 -14.05 2.30
C LEU A 124 -4.34 -12.99 1.26
N HIS A 125 -3.12 -12.47 1.36
CA HIS A 125 -2.62 -11.47 0.42
C HIS A 125 -2.59 -11.99 -1.02
N VAL A 126 -2.11 -13.21 -1.22
CA VAL A 126 -2.06 -13.84 -2.55
C VAL A 126 -3.47 -14.06 -3.09
N GLY A 127 -4.39 -14.63 -2.28
CA GLY A 127 -5.77 -14.87 -2.68
C GLY A 127 -6.49 -13.58 -3.08
N VAL A 128 -6.38 -12.53 -2.27
CA VAL A 128 -6.97 -11.21 -2.56
C VAL A 128 -6.31 -10.58 -3.80
N SER A 129 -4.98 -10.71 -3.96
CA SER A 129 -4.29 -10.14 -5.13
C SER A 129 -4.68 -10.83 -6.44
N VAL A 130 -4.82 -12.16 -6.43
CA VAL A 130 -5.28 -12.93 -7.58
C VAL A 130 -6.74 -12.60 -7.89
N GLY A 131 -7.58 -12.48 -6.86
CA GLY A 131 -8.97 -12.02 -7.02
C GLY A 131 -9.03 -10.64 -7.68
N TRP A 132 -8.21 -9.70 -7.22
CA TRP A 132 -8.17 -8.34 -7.78
C TRP A 132 -7.69 -8.31 -9.24
N LEU A 133 -6.73 -9.17 -9.62
CA LEU A 133 -6.34 -9.35 -11.01
C LEU A 133 -7.52 -9.88 -11.86
N GLY A 134 -8.24 -10.89 -11.36
CA GLY A 134 -9.42 -11.44 -12.02
C GLY A 134 -10.54 -10.41 -12.20
N LEU A 135 -10.81 -9.60 -11.18
CA LEU A 135 -11.73 -8.46 -11.23
C LEU A 135 -11.30 -7.46 -12.31
N SER A 136 -10.03 -7.11 -12.38
CA SER A 136 -9.53 -6.20 -13.42
C SER A 136 -9.75 -6.74 -14.82
N THR A 137 -9.55 -8.05 -15.05
CA THR A 137 -9.84 -8.67 -16.35
C THR A 137 -11.35 -8.71 -16.65
N ALA A 138 -12.18 -8.99 -15.65
CA ALA A 138 -13.64 -8.97 -15.81
C ALA A 138 -14.16 -7.57 -16.15
N MET A 139 -13.64 -6.53 -15.46
CA MET A 139 -13.98 -5.14 -15.74
C MET A 139 -13.52 -4.70 -17.14
N ALA A 140 -12.37 -5.18 -17.61
CA ALA A 140 -11.91 -4.94 -18.99
C ALA A 140 -12.83 -5.61 -20.01
N THR A 141 -13.26 -6.85 -19.76
CA THR A 141 -14.25 -7.54 -20.59
C THR A 141 -15.57 -6.79 -20.62
N LEU A 142 -16.11 -6.37 -19.48
CA LEU A 142 -17.36 -5.60 -19.43
C LEU A 142 -17.23 -4.26 -20.15
N ALA A 143 -16.11 -3.55 -20.00
CA ALA A 143 -15.86 -2.31 -20.72
C ALA A 143 -15.87 -2.54 -22.24
N ALA A 144 -15.21 -3.61 -22.71
CA ALA A 144 -15.19 -3.98 -24.12
C ALA A 144 -16.58 -4.37 -24.62
N THR A 145 -17.33 -5.17 -23.86
CA THR A 145 -18.72 -5.52 -24.17
C THR A 145 -19.60 -4.28 -24.26
N GLY A 146 -19.48 -3.34 -23.32
CA GLY A 146 -20.21 -2.08 -23.34
C GLY A 146 -19.81 -1.15 -24.50
N ALA A 147 -18.58 -1.26 -25.02
CA ALA A 147 -18.12 -0.44 -26.13
C ALA A 147 -18.44 -1.04 -27.51
N LEU A 148 -18.45 -2.36 -27.62
CA LEU A 148 -18.48 -3.09 -28.90
C LEU A 148 -19.83 -3.79 -29.19
N SER A 149 -20.74 -3.86 -28.22
CA SER A 149 -22.02 -4.54 -28.41
C SER A 149 -23.01 -3.74 -29.26
N ASP A 150 -23.57 -4.38 -30.28
CA ASP A 150 -24.63 -3.84 -31.12
C ASP A 150 -25.98 -3.75 -30.38
N GLY A 151 -26.26 -4.71 -29.50
CA GLY A 151 -27.50 -4.75 -28.71
C GLY A 151 -27.48 -3.77 -27.55
N HIS A 152 -28.48 -2.88 -27.48
CA HIS A 152 -28.63 -1.90 -26.40
C HIS A 152 -28.68 -2.53 -25.01
N ALA A 153 -29.45 -3.61 -24.83
CA ALA A 153 -29.58 -4.27 -23.52
C ALA A 153 -28.25 -4.78 -22.97
N VAL A 154 -27.41 -5.37 -23.84
CA VAL A 154 -26.09 -5.88 -23.46
C VAL A 154 -25.11 -4.72 -23.20
N ARG A 155 -25.19 -3.67 -24.02
CA ARG A 155 -24.36 -2.46 -23.90
C ARG A 155 -24.60 -1.74 -22.57
N HIS A 156 -25.84 -1.37 -22.30
CA HIS A 156 -26.23 -0.65 -21.08
C HIS A 156 -26.03 -1.53 -19.84
N GLY A 157 -26.43 -2.80 -19.92
CA GLY A 157 -26.25 -3.76 -18.84
C GLY A 157 -24.78 -3.98 -18.46
N ALA A 158 -23.85 -3.94 -19.42
CA ALA A 158 -22.43 -4.04 -19.13
C ALA A 158 -21.94 -2.89 -18.24
N TYR A 159 -22.32 -1.64 -18.53
CA TYR A 159 -21.92 -0.49 -17.72
C TYR A 159 -22.58 -0.48 -16.33
N GLU A 160 -23.85 -0.90 -16.23
CA GLU A 160 -24.53 -1.07 -14.93
C GLU A 160 -23.85 -2.13 -14.06
N ILE A 161 -23.53 -3.30 -14.62
CA ILE A 161 -22.83 -4.37 -13.89
C ILE A 161 -21.43 -3.90 -13.48
N MET A 162 -20.71 -3.16 -14.34
CA MET A 162 -19.42 -2.56 -13.98
C MET A 162 -19.56 -1.66 -12.75
N HIS A 163 -20.59 -0.81 -12.73
CA HIS A 163 -20.81 0.10 -11.62
C HIS A 163 -21.08 -0.66 -10.30
N ILE A 164 -21.90 -1.71 -10.34
CA ILE A 164 -22.16 -2.58 -9.18
C ILE A 164 -20.87 -3.26 -8.71
N PHE A 165 -20.10 -3.85 -9.63
CA PHE A 165 -18.84 -4.53 -9.31
C PHE A 165 -17.83 -3.57 -8.68
N ASP A 166 -17.74 -2.34 -9.21
CA ASP A 166 -16.81 -1.33 -8.70
C ASP A 166 -17.09 -1.05 -7.21
N LEU A 167 -18.35 -0.76 -6.88
CA LEU A 167 -18.75 -0.43 -5.52
C LEU A 167 -18.69 -1.62 -4.55
N THR A 168 -19.10 -2.81 -4.99
CA THR A 168 -19.33 -3.95 -4.09
C THR A 168 -18.12 -4.86 -3.94
N VAL A 169 -17.28 -5.00 -4.96
CA VAL A 169 -16.19 -5.98 -4.96
C VAL A 169 -14.83 -5.36 -5.22
N VAL A 170 -14.69 -4.49 -6.22
CA VAL A 170 -13.38 -3.91 -6.60
C VAL A 170 -12.84 -3.03 -5.49
N ILE A 171 -13.63 -2.08 -4.99
CA ILE A 171 -13.21 -1.15 -3.94
C ILE A 171 -12.81 -1.90 -2.64
N PRO A 172 -13.62 -2.82 -2.09
CA PRO A 172 -13.20 -3.61 -0.91
C PRO A 172 -11.97 -4.48 -1.17
N SER A 173 -11.88 -5.12 -2.34
CA SER A 173 -10.74 -5.98 -2.68
C SER A 173 -9.43 -5.19 -2.78
N MET A 174 -9.47 -3.99 -3.36
CA MET A 174 -8.32 -3.08 -3.42
C MET A 174 -7.84 -2.71 -2.02
N ALA A 175 -8.76 -2.35 -1.12
CA ALA A 175 -8.42 -2.03 0.27
C ALA A 175 -7.76 -3.23 0.98
N LEU A 176 -8.33 -4.42 0.83
CA LEU A 176 -7.78 -5.66 1.39
C LEU A 176 -6.41 -6.01 0.79
N ALA A 177 -6.20 -5.82 -0.51
CA ALA A 177 -4.94 -6.09 -1.19
C ALA A 177 -3.81 -5.20 -0.65
N VAL A 178 -4.08 -3.91 -0.50
CA VAL A 178 -3.10 -2.96 0.04
C VAL A 178 -2.82 -3.23 1.51
N ILE A 179 -3.84 -3.42 2.35
CA ILE A 179 -3.67 -3.71 3.77
C ILE A 179 -2.87 -5.01 3.98
N SER A 180 -3.24 -6.08 3.28
CA SER A 180 -2.56 -7.38 3.41
C SER A 180 -1.12 -7.33 2.89
N GLY A 181 -0.86 -6.68 1.75
CA GLY A 181 0.48 -6.57 1.17
C GLY A 181 1.44 -5.78 2.05
N LEU A 182 0.88 -4.83 2.77
CA LEU A 182 1.56 -3.96 3.70
C LEU A 182 1.89 -4.67 5.03
N VAL A 183 0.94 -5.46 5.57
CA VAL A 183 1.18 -6.36 6.70
C VAL A 183 2.28 -7.38 6.37
N VAL A 184 2.23 -7.99 5.18
CA VAL A 184 3.24 -8.93 4.72
C VAL A 184 4.59 -8.24 4.52
N SER A 185 4.63 -7.06 3.90
CA SER A 185 5.88 -6.34 3.62
C SER A 185 6.61 -5.91 4.90
N LEU A 186 5.88 -5.56 5.95
CA LEU A 186 6.44 -5.10 7.22
C LEU A 186 6.65 -6.22 8.24
N GLY A 187 5.80 -7.24 8.24
CA GLY A 187 5.90 -8.40 9.11
C GLY A 187 6.91 -9.45 8.67
N THR A 188 7.48 -9.31 7.47
CA THR A 188 8.49 -10.24 6.93
C THR A 188 9.86 -9.59 6.79
N GLN A 189 10.88 -10.42 6.66
CA GLN A 189 12.27 -10.00 6.46
C GLN A 189 12.48 -9.08 5.24
N TRP A 190 11.54 -9.09 4.29
CA TRP A 190 11.62 -8.38 3.03
C TRP A 190 11.59 -6.87 3.19
N GLY A 191 10.77 -6.31 4.10
CA GLY A 191 10.66 -4.87 4.33
C GLY A 191 10.16 -4.08 3.11
N LEU A 192 9.17 -3.19 3.29
CA LEU A 192 8.54 -2.43 2.20
C LEU A 192 9.54 -1.71 1.26
N VAL A 193 10.58 -1.10 1.83
CA VAL A 193 11.53 -0.26 1.08
C VAL A 193 12.87 -0.95 0.83
N LYS A 194 13.07 -2.22 1.23
CA LYS A 194 14.40 -2.86 1.08
C LYS A 194 14.61 -3.47 -0.31
N HIS A 195 13.54 -3.68 -1.07
CA HIS A 195 13.58 -4.29 -2.40
C HIS A 195 12.78 -3.45 -3.38
N TRP A 196 13.38 -3.12 -4.53
CA TRP A 196 12.75 -2.26 -5.54
C TRP A 196 11.46 -2.85 -6.09
N TRP A 197 11.41 -4.18 -6.27
CA TRP A 197 10.21 -4.85 -6.75
C TRP A 197 9.03 -4.74 -5.78
N VAL A 198 9.27 -4.68 -4.46
CA VAL A 198 8.21 -4.49 -3.46
C VAL A 198 7.68 -3.07 -3.52
N LEU A 199 8.58 -2.09 -3.61
CA LEU A 199 8.22 -0.69 -3.71
C LEU A 199 7.44 -0.40 -4.98
N LEU A 200 7.88 -0.93 -6.12
CA LEU A 200 7.22 -0.73 -7.41
C LEU A 200 5.79 -1.29 -7.40
N LYS A 201 5.59 -2.50 -6.86
CA LYS A 201 4.24 -3.06 -6.67
C LYS A 201 3.36 -2.20 -5.79
N PHE A 202 3.91 -1.70 -4.69
CA PHE A 202 3.17 -0.83 -3.78
C PHE A 202 2.75 0.48 -4.45
N VAL A 203 3.64 1.07 -5.26
CA VAL A 203 3.31 2.26 -6.07
C VAL A 203 2.22 1.94 -7.08
N ILE A 204 2.35 0.85 -7.84
CA ILE A 204 1.30 0.40 -8.79
C ILE A 204 -0.04 0.25 -8.08
N SER A 205 -0.07 -0.44 -6.93
CA SER A 205 -1.30 -0.65 -6.15
C SER A 205 -1.89 0.63 -5.57
N LEU A 206 -1.11 1.70 -5.39
CA LEU A 206 -1.60 3.02 -4.97
C LEU A 206 -2.01 3.90 -6.15
N THR A 207 -1.46 3.70 -7.34
CA THR A 207 -1.83 4.48 -8.53
C THR A 207 -3.19 4.07 -9.08
N ILE A 208 -3.50 2.77 -9.09
CA ILE A 208 -4.81 2.24 -9.55
C ILE A 208 -6.01 2.94 -8.89
N PRO A 209 -6.11 3.03 -7.55
CA PRO A 209 -7.23 3.70 -6.90
C PRO A 209 -7.30 5.20 -7.26
N VAL A 210 -6.17 5.90 -7.41
CA VAL A 210 -6.16 7.32 -7.81
C VAL A 210 -6.79 7.52 -9.18
N ILE A 211 -6.53 6.62 -10.13
CA ILE A 211 -7.12 6.70 -11.46
C ILE A 211 -8.59 6.23 -11.43
N ALA A 212 -8.95 5.33 -10.51
CA ALA A 212 -10.31 4.80 -10.38
C ALA A 212 -11.34 5.90 -10.04
N THR A 213 -10.94 6.97 -9.34
CA THR A 213 -11.86 8.10 -9.05
C THR A 213 -12.35 8.80 -10.31
N VAL A 214 -11.51 8.88 -11.35
CA VAL A 214 -11.87 9.48 -12.64
C VAL A 214 -12.72 8.50 -13.45
N GLN A 215 -12.36 7.23 -13.39
CA GLN A 215 -13.06 6.15 -14.09
C GLN A 215 -14.52 6.00 -13.66
N SER A 216 -14.85 6.11 -12.37
CA SER A 216 -16.24 5.98 -11.91
C SER A 216 -17.14 7.05 -12.55
N SER A 217 -16.64 8.27 -12.76
CA SER A 217 -17.38 9.31 -13.48
C SER A 217 -17.63 8.94 -14.95
N TRP A 218 -16.69 8.27 -15.62
CA TRP A 218 -16.90 7.79 -17.00
C TRP A 218 -17.94 6.67 -17.06
N ILE A 219 -17.96 5.77 -16.07
CA ILE A 219 -18.97 4.71 -15.98
C ILE A 219 -20.36 5.33 -15.81
N GLU A 220 -20.53 6.27 -14.88
CA GLU A 220 -21.81 6.98 -14.68
C GLU A 220 -22.27 7.73 -15.95
N GLN A 221 -21.34 8.43 -16.62
CA GLN A 221 -21.64 9.11 -17.89
C GLN A 221 -22.09 8.14 -18.98
N LEU A 222 -21.47 6.96 -19.05
CA LEU A 222 -21.84 5.94 -20.03
C LEU A 222 -23.17 5.28 -19.70
N ILE A 223 -23.47 5.04 -18.42
CA ILE A 223 -24.79 4.59 -17.97
C ILE A 223 -25.86 5.59 -18.42
N GLU A 224 -25.68 6.88 -18.12
CA GLU A 224 -26.64 7.93 -18.50
C GLU A 224 -26.84 8.01 -20.01
N ARG A 225 -25.74 8.07 -20.78
CA ARG A 225 -25.80 8.15 -22.25
C ARG A 225 -26.49 6.94 -22.85
N THR A 226 -26.16 5.75 -22.38
CA THR A 226 -26.71 4.51 -22.93
C THR A 226 -28.13 4.23 -22.46
N ARG A 227 -28.79 5.12 -21.72
CA ARG A 227 -30.25 5.07 -21.52
C ARG A 227 -31.01 5.29 -22.82
N ASP A 228 -30.46 6.10 -23.72
CA ASP A 228 -30.98 6.22 -25.08
C ASP A 228 -30.46 5.04 -25.93
N PRO A 229 -31.34 4.19 -26.49
CA PRO A 229 -30.94 3.08 -27.34
C PRO A 229 -30.18 3.48 -28.60
N ALA A 230 -30.42 4.70 -29.11
CA ALA A 230 -29.74 5.21 -30.31
C ALA A 230 -28.35 5.78 -30.00
N ALA A 231 -28.03 6.05 -28.72
CA ALA A 231 -26.78 6.66 -28.34
C ALA A 231 -25.62 5.64 -28.35
N GLU A 232 -24.52 6.05 -28.95
CA GLU A 232 -23.27 5.29 -28.95
C GLU A 232 -22.36 5.67 -27.77
N PRO A 233 -21.59 4.73 -27.21
CA PRO A 233 -20.61 5.00 -26.16
C PRO A 233 -19.55 6.05 -26.56
N GLY A 234 -19.23 6.13 -27.85
CA GLY A 234 -18.27 7.05 -28.42
C GLY A 234 -16.87 6.96 -27.79
N GLY A 235 -16.12 8.07 -27.82
CA GLY A 235 -14.74 8.13 -27.33
C GLY A 235 -14.59 7.85 -25.83
N VAL A 236 -15.64 8.07 -25.02
CA VAL A 236 -15.62 7.77 -23.57
C VAL A 236 -15.61 6.26 -23.34
N GLY A 237 -16.40 5.49 -24.11
CA GLY A 237 -16.39 4.03 -24.05
C GLY A 237 -15.01 3.46 -24.40
N LEU A 238 -14.38 3.94 -25.48
CA LEU A 238 -13.02 3.53 -25.85
C LEU A 238 -11.98 3.88 -24.77
N THR A 239 -12.07 5.08 -24.20
CA THR A 239 -11.18 5.53 -23.12
C THR A 239 -11.31 4.61 -21.90
N LEU A 240 -12.53 4.21 -21.54
CA LEU A 240 -12.79 3.30 -20.45
C LEU A 240 -12.20 1.90 -20.71
N VAL A 241 -12.33 1.37 -21.94
CA VAL A 241 -11.71 0.10 -22.35
C VAL A 241 -10.19 0.16 -22.19
N LEU A 242 -9.55 1.17 -22.79
CA LEU A 242 -8.10 1.35 -22.71
C LEU A 242 -7.63 1.46 -21.26
N CYS A 243 -8.37 2.20 -20.43
CA CYS A 243 -8.07 2.33 -19.00
C CYS A 243 -8.09 0.97 -18.28
N MET A 244 -9.14 0.16 -18.50
CA MET A 244 -9.26 -1.17 -17.87
C MET A 244 -8.21 -2.16 -18.37
N CYS A 245 -7.88 -2.13 -19.66
CA CYS A 245 -6.79 -2.94 -20.22
C CYS A 245 -5.44 -2.54 -19.61
N CYS A 246 -5.18 -1.23 -19.45
CA CYS A 246 -3.99 -0.72 -18.78
C CYS A 246 -3.91 -1.19 -17.31
N TYR A 247 -5.02 -1.18 -16.57
CA TYR A 247 -5.06 -1.74 -15.21
C TYR A 247 -4.72 -3.22 -15.15
N ALA A 248 -5.33 -4.02 -16.03
CA ALA A 248 -5.06 -5.44 -16.10
C ALA A 248 -3.57 -5.69 -16.42
N ALA A 249 -3.01 -4.93 -17.38
CA ALA A 249 -1.59 -5.00 -17.73
C ALA A 249 -0.66 -4.59 -16.57
N LEU A 250 -1.01 -3.56 -15.81
CA LEU A 250 -0.26 -3.14 -14.61
C LEU A 250 -0.27 -4.22 -13.52
N LEU A 251 -1.41 -4.85 -13.27
CA LEU A 251 -1.52 -5.93 -12.29
C LEU A 251 -0.78 -7.19 -12.76
N TRP A 252 -0.84 -7.53 -14.05
CA TRP A 252 -0.02 -8.59 -14.65
C TRP A 252 1.47 -8.28 -14.52
N THR A 253 1.88 -7.04 -14.75
CA THR A 253 3.26 -6.59 -14.54
C THR A 253 3.68 -6.79 -13.08
N ALA A 254 2.80 -6.47 -12.13
CA ALA A 254 3.05 -6.74 -10.71
C ALA A 254 3.21 -8.26 -10.44
N VAL A 255 2.42 -9.13 -11.07
CA VAL A 255 2.60 -10.59 -10.97
C VAL A 255 3.96 -11.02 -11.55
N ILE A 256 4.31 -10.57 -12.75
CA ILE A 256 5.57 -10.89 -13.42
C ILE A 256 6.76 -10.44 -12.57
N LEU A 257 6.73 -9.21 -12.03
CA LEU A 257 7.73 -8.68 -11.11
C LEU A 257 7.86 -9.53 -9.83
N SER A 258 6.78 -10.19 -9.40
CA SER A 258 6.79 -11.12 -8.26
C SER A 258 7.63 -12.36 -8.51
N VAL A 259 7.55 -12.89 -9.73
CA VAL A 259 8.19 -14.14 -10.13
C VAL A 259 9.63 -13.88 -10.51
N LEU A 260 9.85 -12.91 -11.41
CA LEU A 260 11.17 -12.64 -11.98
C LEU A 260 12.12 -11.94 -11.00
N LYS A 261 11.59 -11.26 -9.96
CA LYS A 261 12.35 -10.48 -8.96
C LYS A 261 13.56 -9.73 -9.56
N PRO A 262 13.38 -8.96 -10.66
CA PRO A 262 14.51 -8.52 -11.48
C PRO A 262 15.41 -7.50 -10.79
N LEU A 263 14.91 -6.83 -9.74
CA LEU A 263 15.59 -5.70 -9.12
C LEU A 263 15.99 -6.06 -7.69
N GLY A 264 17.31 -6.09 -7.46
CA GLY A 264 17.94 -6.39 -6.17
C GLY A 264 17.59 -5.41 -5.04
N ARG A 265 18.38 -5.43 -3.96
CA ARG A 265 18.13 -4.60 -2.78
C ARG A 265 18.24 -3.10 -3.08
N THR A 266 17.36 -2.29 -2.50
CA THR A 266 17.40 -0.82 -2.59
C THR A 266 18.64 -0.24 -1.90
N ARG A 267 18.96 1.04 -2.16
CA ARG A 267 20.06 1.77 -1.49
C ARG A 267 19.96 1.69 0.04
N TRP A 268 18.75 1.77 0.59
CA TRP A 268 18.50 1.63 2.03
C TRP A 268 18.72 0.20 2.53
N GLY A 269 18.27 -0.82 1.78
CA GLY A 269 18.51 -2.22 2.11
C GLY A 269 20.00 -2.60 2.11
N ARG A 270 20.80 -2.02 1.20
CA ARG A 270 22.25 -2.20 1.15
C ARG A 270 22.97 -1.54 2.34
N ARG A 271 22.55 -0.33 2.73
CA ARG A 271 23.10 0.39 3.90
C ARG A 271 22.85 -0.34 5.22
N GLU A 272 21.65 -0.87 5.42
CA GLU A 272 21.30 -1.69 6.60
C GLU A 272 22.15 -2.97 6.66
N LEU A 273 22.32 -3.67 5.53
CA LEU A 273 23.15 -4.89 5.48
C LEU A 273 24.62 -4.57 5.78
N ALA A 274 25.15 -3.48 5.23
CA ALA A 274 26.50 -3.02 5.51
C ALA A 274 26.69 -2.65 7.00
N ALA A 275 25.71 -1.98 7.61
CA ALA A 275 25.73 -1.64 9.04
C ALA A 275 25.72 -2.90 9.92
N ARG A 276 24.91 -3.91 9.59
CA ARG A 276 24.89 -5.22 10.29
C ARG A 276 26.21 -5.98 10.17
N ARG A 277 26.81 -5.99 8.98
CA ARG A 277 28.13 -6.61 8.77
C ARG A 277 29.22 -5.92 9.59
N ARG A 278 29.22 -4.58 9.66
CA ARG A 278 30.14 -3.81 10.49
C ARG A 278 29.94 -4.05 11.99
N ALA A 279 28.69 -4.15 12.44
CA ALA A 279 28.39 -4.46 13.85
C ALA A 279 28.83 -5.89 14.23
N GLY A 280 28.60 -6.87 13.35
CA GLY A 280 29.08 -8.25 13.55
C GLY A 280 30.61 -8.35 13.55
N ALA A 281 31.30 -7.60 12.68
CA ALA A 281 32.76 -7.56 12.65
C ALA A 281 33.36 -6.93 13.92
N ARG A 282 32.73 -5.89 14.50
CA ARG A 282 33.15 -5.31 15.78
C ARG A 282 32.92 -6.25 16.95
N ALA A 283 31.78 -6.94 17.00
CA ALA A 283 31.48 -7.92 18.03
C ALA A 283 32.39 -9.18 17.96
N GLY A 284 32.87 -9.54 16.77
CA GLY A 284 33.86 -10.61 16.59
C GLY A 284 35.31 -10.18 16.82
N GLY A 285 35.62 -8.89 16.74
CA GLY A 285 36.97 -8.35 16.98
C GLY A 285 37.32 -8.17 18.46
N ASP A 286 36.34 -7.80 19.30
CA ASP A 286 36.54 -7.66 20.75
C ASP A 286 36.62 -9.02 21.50
N GLY A 287 36.31 -10.13 20.84
CA GLY A 287 36.42 -11.48 21.40
C GLY A 287 37.76 -12.18 21.16
N GLY A 288 38.70 -11.58 20.42
CA GLY A 288 39.97 -12.19 20.00
C GLY A 288 41.23 -11.62 20.67
N GLY A 289 41.10 -10.64 21.56
CA GLY A 289 42.23 -9.94 22.18
C GLY A 289 42.49 -10.36 23.63
N GLY A 290 42.79 -11.63 23.88
CA GLY A 290 43.13 -12.08 25.23
C GLY A 290 43.62 -13.51 25.31
N GLY A 291 44.94 -13.69 25.21
CA GLY A 291 45.60 -14.90 25.73
C GLY A 291 46.77 -15.41 24.90
N GLY A 292 47.99 -15.28 25.44
CA GLY A 292 49.07 -16.25 25.23
C GLY A 292 50.32 -15.73 24.53
N GLY A 293 51.28 -15.26 25.32
CA GLY A 293 52.68 -15.19 24.90
C GLY A 293 53.40 -16.53 25.05
N GLY A 294 54.52 -16.67 24.34
CA GLY A 294 55.62 -17.60 24.64
C GLY A 294 55.59 -18.94 23.90
N GLY A 295 56.54 -19.13 22.97
CA GLY A 295 56.84 -20.45 22.39
C GLY A 295 57.65 -20.37 21.09
N VAL A 296 58.97 -20.41 21.22
CA VAL A 296 59.94 -20.62 20.14
C VAL A 296 59.75 -22.03 19.55
N GLY A 297 59.87 -22.19 18.23
CA GLY A 297 59.93 -23.50 17.57
C GLY A 297 60.00 -23.38 16.04
N ASP A 298 61.16 -23.74 15.48
CA ASP A 298 61.52 -23.76 14.06
C ASP A 298 60.72 -24.77 13.23
N GLY A 299 60.52 -24.49 11.92
CA GLY A 299 60.13 -25.52 10.93
C GLY A 299 59.29 -25.06 9.73
N GLU A 300 59.98 -24.66 8.64
CA GLU A 300 59.71 -24.90 7.20
C GLU A 300 58.35 -24.51 6.52
N PRO A 301 58.36 -23.96 5.27
CA PRO A 301 57.15 -23.46 4.61
C PRO A 301 56.51 -24.48 3.64
N ALA A 302 55.18 -24.64 3.69
CA ALA A 302 54.45 -25.44 2.70
C ALA A 302 53.14 -24.77 2.20
N ALA A 303 53.18 -24.44 0.91
CA ALA A 303 52.16 -24.53 -0.14
C ALA A 303 50.79 -23.78 -0.02
N ALA A 304 50.55 -22.95 -1.04
CA ALA A 304 49.32 -22.23 -1.34
C ALA A 304 48.18 -23.15 -1.86
N PRO A 305 46.89 -22.78 -1.70
CA PRO A 305 45.78 -23.57 -2.23
C PRO A 305 45.49 -23.26 -3.71
N VAL A 306 45.37 -24.34 -4.48
CA VAL A 306 44.91 -24.41 -5.87
C VAL A 306 43.46 -23.91 -5.98
N ARG A 307 43.19 -22.98 -6.91
CA ARG A 307 41.84 -22.64 -7.38
C ARG A 307 41.38 -23.68 -8.39
N VAL A 308 40.25 -24.33 -8.14
CA VAL A 308 39.49 -25.06 -9.17
C VAL A 308 38.44 -24.11 -9.76
N ARG A 309 38.38 -24.09 -11.09
CA ARG A 309 37.47 -23.30 -11.92
C ARG A 309 36.01 -23.72 -11.77
#